data_AF-A0A959HWJ4-F1
#
_entry.id   AF-A0A959HWJ4-F1
#
_cell.length_a   1.000
_cell.length_b   1.000
_cell.length_c   1.000
_cell.angle_alpha   90.00
_cell.angle_beta   90.00
_cell.angle_gamma   90.00
#
_symmetry.space_group_name_H-M   'P 1'
#
loop_
_entity.id
_entity.type
_entity.pdbx_description
1 polymer ?
#
loop_
_entity_poly.entity_id
_entity_poly.type
_entity_poly.pdbx_seq_one_letter_code
_entity_poly.pdbx_strand_id
1 'polypeptide(L)'
;MKNHIITGLFTAVLLSACATTRTDTEYAGANSDDRVISISNPQTLADFLVYVPGVFVDDRYGNADVFIRGGRPLYVIDGVRMGHSYVQANNAVSIYDIASVEVLKSPAETMIYGSDGGNGVVLIRTRGGSLSDGERDDDQR
;
A
#
# COMPACT_ATOMS: atom_id res chain seq x y z
N MET A 1 41.16 -58.91 16.90
CA MET A 1 40.49 -59.92 17.74
C MET A 1 39.64 -59.20 18.77
N LYS A 2 38.36 -59.58 18.88
CA LYS A 2 37.40 -59.33 19.99
C LYS A 2 36.94 -57.87 20.18
N ASN A 3 35.74 -57.52 19.68
CA ASN A 3 34.41 -57.68 20.32
C ASN A 3 34.14 -56.54 21.31
N HIS A 4 33.10 -55.73 21.06
CA HIS A 4 31.99 -55.54 22.01
C HIS A 4 30.82 -54.82 21.32
N ILE A 5 29.81 -55.63 21.00
CA ILE A 5 28.43 -55.19 20.78
C ILE A 5 27.89 -54.83 22.15
N ILE A 6 27.46 -53.59 22.36
CA ILE A 6 26.58 -53.22 23.48
C ILE A 6 25.38 -52.47 22.92
N THR A 7 24.28 -53.21 22.97
CA THR A 7 22.88 -52.86 22.78
C THR A 7 22.40 -51.84 23.81
N GLY A 8 21.49 -50.95 23.38
CA GLY A 8 20.66 -50.10 24.24
C GLY A 8 21.03 -48.63 24.11
N LEU A 9 20.13 -47.67 24.08
CA LEU A 9 18.73 -47.67 24.46
C LEU A 9 18.20 -46.31 23.96
N PHE A 10 17.17 -46.36 23.12
CA PHE A 10 16.05 -45.43 23.08
C PHE A 10 16.26 -44.06 23.78
N THR A 11 16.62 -43.00 23.05
CA THR A 11 16.30 -41.62 23.49
C THR A 11 16.11 -40.70 22.30
N ALA A 12 14.83 -40.47 22.00
CA ALA A 12 14.21 -39.26 21.47
C ALA A 12 14.93 -38.49 20.36
N VAL A 13 14.42 -38.66 19.14
CA VAL A 13 14.40 -37.60 18.12
C VAL A 13 13.61 -36.43 18.69
N LEU A 14 14.28 -35.42 19.24
CA LEU A 14 13.68 -34.11 19.50
C LEU A 14 13.58 -33.38 18.16
N LEU A 15 12.47 -33.60 17.47
CA LEU A 15 12.00 -32.73 16.40
C LEU A 15 11.64 -31.40 17.06
N SER A 16 12.60 -30.47 17.15
CA SER A 16 12.30 -29.09 17.52
C SER A 16 11.55 -28.47 16.34
N ALA A 17 10.23 -28.49 16.45
CA ALA A 17 9.36 -27.80 15.52
C ALA A 17 9.62 -26.29 15.64
N CYS A 18 10.07 -25.70 14.54
CA CYS A 18 9.98 -24.26 14.32
C CYS A 18 8.55 -23.97 13.85
N ALA A 19 7.78 -23.14 14.56
CA ALA A 19 6.88 -22.15 13.96
C ALA A 19 6.04 -21.35 14.98
N THR A 20 6.05 -20.03 14.73
CA THR A 20 4.95 -19.07 14.86
C THR A 20 4.54 -18.64 16.27
N THR A 21 5.04 -17.46 16.64
CA THR A 21 4.38 -16.55 17.58
C THR A 21 3.00 -16.20 17.03
N ARG A 22 1.93 -16.65 17.71
CA ARG A 22 0.59 -16.09 17.51
C ARG A 22 0.56 -14.75 18.22
N THR A 23 0.42 -13.67 17.47
CA THR A 23 -0.10 -12.41 17.98
C THR A 23 -1.61 -12.55 18.02
N ASP A 24 -2.16 -12.90 19.17
CA ASP A 24 -3.58 -12.65 19.44
C ASP A 24 -3.72 -11.13 19.63
N THR A 25 -3.93 -10.43 18.52
CA THR A 25 -4.38 -9.04 18.57
C THR A 25 -5.83 -9.06 19.03
N GLU A 26 -6.06 -8.56 20.24
CA GLU A 26 -7.39 -8.21 20.73
C GLU A 26 -8.06 -7.24 19.75
N TYR A 27 -9.01 -7.76 18.97
CA TYR A 27 -9.94 -6.95 18.20
C TYR A 27 -11.11 -6.59 19.12
N ALA A 28 -10.95 -5.51 19.88
CA ALA A 28 -12.03 -4.94 20.69
C ALA A 28 -13.06 -4.26 19.76
N GLY A 29 -14.11 -5.02 19.44
CA GLY A 29 -15.49 -4.55 19.21
C GLY A 29 -15.71 -3.34 18.29
N ALA A 30 -15.92 -3.60 17.00
CA ALA A 30 -16.79 -2.75 16.18
C ALA A 30 -18.17 -3.44 16.05
N ASN A 31 -19.20 -2.76 16.56
CA ASN A 31 -20.60 -3.18 16.61
C ASN A 31 -21.10 -3.84 15.31
N SER A 32 -21.82 -4.95 15.45
CA SER A 32 -22.27 -5.84 14.37
C SER A 32 -23.53 -5.39 13.62
N ASP A 33 -24.11 -4.21 13.88
CA ASP A 33 -25.54 -4.05 13.58
C ASP A 33 -25.94 -3.08 12.46
N ASP A 34 -25.07 -2.26 11.87
CA ASP A 34 -25.43 -1.58 10.60
C ASP A 34 -24.25 -0.87 9.93
N ARG A 35 -23.53 -1.51 8.99
CA ARG A 35 -22.73 -0.80 7.95
C ARG A 35 -22.52 -1.70 6.74
N VAL A 36 -23.46 -1.69 5.82
CA VAL A 36 -23.09 -1.81 4.40
C VAL A 36 -22.16 -0.61 4.14
N ILE A 37 -20.84 -0.83 4.13
CA ILE A 37 -19.91 0.19 3.63
C ILE A 37 -20.12 0.19 2.12
N SER A 38 -21.07 0.98 1.63
CA SER A 38 -21.09 1.36 0.24
C SER A 38 -19.86 2.24 0.01
N ILE A 39 -18.77 1.62 -0.45
CA ILE A 39 -17.52 2.29 -0.88
C ILE A 39 -17.75 2.93 -2.26
N SER A 40 -18.87 3.62 -2.39
CA SER A 40 -19.22 4.41 -3.55
C SER A 40 -18.80 5.87 -3.36
N ASN A 41 -18.46 6.26 -2.13
CA ASN A 41 -18.04 7.60 -1.76
C ASN A 41 -16.87 7.56 -0.76
N PRO A 42 -15.62 7.49 -1.27
CA PRO A 42 -14.44 7.46 -0.41
C PRO A 42 -14.42 8.70 0.47
N GLN A 43 -14.28 8.49 1.78
CA GLN A 43 -14.26 9.59 2.76
C GLN A 43 -12.86 10.19 2.92
N THR A 44 -11.83 9.45 2.52
CA THR A 44 -10.42 9.84 2.58
C THR A 44 -9.69 9.36 1.32
N LEU A 45 -8.59 10.02 0.94
CA LEU A 45 -7.73 9.54 -0.14
C LEU A 45 -7.17 8.14 0.15
N ALA A 46 -6.97 7.82 1.43
CA ALA A 46 -6.47 6.54 1.91
C ALA A 46 -7.38 5.35 1.53
N ASP A 47 -8.70 5.56 1.46
CA ASP A 47 -9.68 4.53 1.13
C ASP A 47 -9.47 3.93 -0.28
N PHE A 48 -8.98 4.75 -1.23
CA PHE A 48 -8.62 4.28 -2.58
C PHE A 48 -7.40 3.34 -2.59
N LEU A 49 -6.56 3.40 -1.57
CA LEU A 49 -5.28 2.68 -1.52
C LEU A 49 -5.40 1.33 -0.81
N VAL A 50 -6.45 1.13 -0.01
CA VAL A 50 -6.70 -0.11 0.75
C VAL A 50 -6.87 -1.33 -0.18
N TYR A 51 -7.33 -1.12 -1.42
CA TYR A 51 -7.59 -2.19 -2.38
C TYR A 51 -6.39 -2.58 -3.24
N VAL A 52 -5.27 -1.88 -3.14
CA VAL A 52 -4.10 -2.14 -3.98
C VAL A 52 -3.20 -3.21 -3.33
N PRO A 53 -2.97 -4.37 -3.96
CA PRO A 53 -2.11 -5.40 -3.38
C PRO A 53 -0.70 -4.89 -3.10
N GLY A 54 -0.20 -5.15 -1.89
CA GLY A 54 1.14 -4.72 -1.45
C GLY A 54 1.23 -3.25 -1.04
N VAL A 55 0.10 -2.55 -0.96
CA VAL A 55 -0.04 -1.24 -0.31
C VAL A 55 -0.63 -1.48 1.08
N PHE A 56 0.03 -0.93 2.09
CA PHE A 56 -0.45 -0.95 3.46
C PHE A 56 -0.86 0.45 3.85
N VAL A 57 -2.05 0.58 4.46
CA VAL A 57 -2.61 1.86 4.89
C VAL A 57 -2.92 1.74 6.37
N ASP A 58 -2.32 2.60 7.18
CA ASP A 58 -2.65 2.80 8.59
C ASP A 58 -3.45 4.10 8.71
N ASP A 59 -4.78 4.01 8.66
CA ASP A 59 -5.68 5.17 8.75
C ASP A 59 -6.06 5.43 10.21
N ARG A 60 -5.69 6.62 10.71
CA ARG A 60 -6.08 7.13 12.02
C ARG A 60 -7.00 8.33 11.85
N TYR A 61 -8.27 8.05 11.54
CA TYR A 61 -9.35 9.04 11.44
C TYR A 61 -9.02 10.20 10.48
N GLY A 62 -8.56 9.88 9.26
CA GLY A 62 -8.22 10.88 8.25
C GLY A 62 -6.75 11.27 8.22
N ASN A 63 -5.95 10.79 9.19
CA ASN A 63 -4.50 10.86 9.15
C ASN A 63 -3.96 9.48 8.81
N ALA A 64 -3.86 9.18 7.52
CA ALA A 64 -3.34 7.91 7.07
C ALA A 64 -1.83 7.95 6.88
N ASP A 65 -1.15 6.85 7.20
CA ASP A 65 0.20 6.55 6.75
C ASP A 65 0.14 5.42 5.72
N VAL A 66 0.71 5.63 4.53
CA VAL A 66 0.74 4.63 3.47
C VAL A 66 2.16 4.10 3.31
N PHE A 67 2.27 2.79 3.15
CA PHE A 67 3.53 2.10 2.96
C PHE A 67 3.46 1.19 1.74
N ILE A 68 4.49 1.28 0.89
CA ILE A 68 4.71 0.38 -0.24
C ILE A 68 6.12 -0.19 -0.05
N ARG A 69 6.24 -1.53 -0.04
CA ARG A 69 7.51 -2.25 0.21
C ARG A 69 8.22 -1.83 1.52
N GLY A 70 7.45 -1.43 2.53
CA GLY A 70 7.98 -1.02 3.85
C GLY A 70 8.45 0.44 3.92
N GLY A 71 8.34 1.23 2.85
CA GLY A 71 8.67 2.65 2.83
C GLY A 71 7.48 3.52 2.43
N ARG A 72 7.57 4.83 2.69
CA ARG A 72 6.55 5.81 2.27
C ARG A 72 6.65 6.02 0.75
N PRO A 73 5.55 6.00 -0.01
CA PRO A 73 5.57 6.28 -1.44
C PRO A 73 5.79 7.77 -1.69
N LEU A 74 6.12 8.13 -2.93
CA LEU A 74 6.06 9.52 -3.39
C LEU A 74 4.64 9.84 -3.84
N TYR A 75 4.07 10.93 -3.37
CA TYR A 75 2.78 11.45 -3.85
C TYR A 75 3.00 12.48 -4.94
N VAL A 76 2.23 12.35 -6.02
CA VAL A 76 2.26 13.26 -7.16
C VAL A 76 0.83 13.63 -7.52
N ILE A 77 0.52 14.92 -7.52
CA ILE A 77 -0.81 15.46 -7.85
C ILE A 77 -0.68 16.26 -9.13
N ASP A 78 -1.40 15.86 -10.18
CA ASP A 78 -1.38 16.53 -11.49
C ASP A 78 0.06 16.80 -12.02
N GLY A 79 0.96 15.85 -11.79
CA GLY A 79 2.38 15.95 -12.18
C GLY A 79 3.29 16.70 -11.20
N VAL A 80 2.73 17.34 -10.17
CA VAL A 80 3.49 18.06 -9.13
C VAL A 80 3.82 17.12 -7.97
N ARG A 81 5.10 17.09 -7.57
CA ARG A 81 5.58 16.26 -6.47
C ARG A 81 5.22 16.87 -5.12
N MET A 82 4.49 16.11 -4.31
CA MET A 82 4.10 16.51 -2.94
C MET A 82 5.03 15.94 -1.86
N GLY A 83 5.88 14.97 -2.21
CA GLY A 83 6.78 14.29 -1.29
C GLY A 83 6.18 13.03 -0.68
N HIS A 84 6.61 12.65 0.52
CA HIS A 84 6.31 11.35 1.15
C HIS A 84 5.25 11.40 2.26
N SER A 85 4.65 12.56 2.49
CA SER A 85 3.63 12.74 3.53
C SER A 85 2.24 12.64 2.92
N TYR A 86 1.48 11.65 3.35
CA TYR A 86 0.06 11.52 2.99
C TYR A 86 -0.72 12.78 3.38
N VAL A 87 -0.50 13.31 4.59
CA VAL A 87 -1.23 14.50 5.07
C VAL A 87 -0.99 15.70 4.16
N GLN A 88 0.23 15.91 3.68
CA GLN A 88 0.52 16.98 2.72
C GLN A 88 -0.20 16.77 1.39
N ALA A 89 -0.22 15.54 0.88
CA ALA A 89 -0.94 15.22 -0.35
C ALA A 89 -2.46 15.40 -0.18
N ASN A 90 -3.03 14.88 0.90
CA ASN A 90 -4.45 14.97 1.24
C ASN A 90 -4.92 16.42 1.42
N ASN A 91 -4.08 17.30 1.98
CA ASN A 91 -4.42 18.71 2.14
C ASN A 91 -4.28 19.53 0.83
N ALA A 92 -3.58 19.01 -0.15
CA ALA A 92 -3.35 19.68 -1.43
C ALA A 92 -4.45 19.43 -2.47
N VAL A 93 -5.33 18.44 -2.23
CA VAL A 93 -6.40 18.07 -3.16
C VAL A 93 -7.70 17.76 -2.42
N SER A 94 -8.81 18.24 -2.98
CA SER A 94 -10.15 17.88 -2.51
C SER A 94 -10.57 16.53 -3.07
N ILE A 95 -11.17 15.66 -2.25
CA ILE A 95 -11.67 14.36 -2.67
C ILE A 95 -12.75 14.48 -3.75
N TYR A 96 -13.55 15.55 -3.69
CA TYR A 96 -14.57 15.86 -4.70
C TYR A 96 -14.00 16.27 -6.05
N ASP A 97 -12.70 16.54 -6.13
CA ASP A 97 -12.02 16.91 -7.37
C ASP A 97 -11.11 15.79 -7.88
N ILE A 98 -10.94 14.69 -7.14
CA ILE A 98 -10.15 13.54 -7.61
C ILE A 98 -10.87 12.85 -8.75
N ALA A 99 -10.22 12.80 -9.91
CA ALA A 99 -10.65 12.03 -11.08
C ALA A 99 -10.18 10.58 -10.98
N SER A 100 -8.92 10.36 -10.61
CA SER A 100 -8.35 9.02 -10.46
C SER A 100 -7.16 9.01 -9.49
N VAL A 101 -6.92 7.84 -8.89
CA VAL A 101 -5.74 7.53 -8.09
C VAL A 101 -5.10 6.29 -8.66
N GLU A 102 -3.81 6.36 -8.98
CA GLU A 102 -3.04 5.27 -9.56
C GLU A 102 -1.78 5.03 -8.72
N VAL A 103 -1.40 3.76 -8.56
CA VAL A 103 -0.24 3.37 -7.76
C VAL A 103 0.77 2.66 -8.64
N LEU A 104 1.89 3.34 -8.89
CA LEU A 104 3.02 2.82 -9.63
C LEU A 104 3.93 2.00 -8.71
N LYS A 105 4.18 0.75 -9.09
CA LYS A 105 4.98 -0.19 -8.30
C LYS A 105 6.07 -0.87 -9.12
N SER A 106 5.97 -0.85 -10.45
CA SER A 106 6.95 -1.49 -11.30
C SER A 106 8.16 -0.59 -11.53
N PRO A 107 9.36 -1.15 -11.74
CA PRO A 107 10.56 -0.35 -11.99
C PRO A 107 10.45 0.58 -13.20
N ALA A 108 9.75 0.17 -14.27
CA ALA A 108 9.59 0.98 -15.47
C ALA A 108 8.76 2.25 -15.21
N GLU A 109 7.72 2.14 -14.38
CA GLU A 109 6.84 3.25 -14.02
C GLU A 109 7.50 4.20 -13.00
N THR A 110 8.24 3.65 -12.03
CA THR A 110 8.85 4.47 -10.97
C THR A 110 10.17 5.12 -11.39
N MET A 111 10.83 4.62 -12.44
CA MET A 111 12.12 5.14 -12.93
C MET A 111 12.07 6.64 -13.29
N ILE A 112 10.95 7.12 -13.83
CA ILE A 112 10.79 8.56 -14.16
C ILE A 112 10.74 9.45 -12.90
N TYR A 113 10.50 8.86 -11.74
CA TYR A 113 10.45 9.55 -10.46
C TYR A 113 11.77 9.45 -9.67
N GLY A 114 12.75 8.68 -10.16
CA GLY A 114 14.09 8.57 -9.57
C GLY A 114 14.08 7.86 -8.21
N SER A 115 15.02 8.26 -7.33
CA SER A 115 15.16 7.70 -5.98
C SER A 115 13.89 7.79 -5.15
N ASP A 116 13.14 8.87 -5.32
CA ASP A 116 11.90 9.13 -4.56
C ASP A 116 10.81 8.12 -4.90
N GLY A 117 10.83 7.56 -6.12
CA GLY A 117 9.92 6.51 -6.55
C GLY A 117 10.32 5.10 -6.12
N GLY A 118 11.44 4.92 -5.40
CA GLY A 118 12.01 3.60 -5.09
C GLY A 118 11.07 2.68 -4.30
N ASN A 119 10.25 3.25 -3.41
CA ASN A 119 9.24 2.50 -2.66
C ASN A 119 7.96 2.29 -3.48
N GLY A 120 7.65 3.22 -4.38
CA GLY A 120 6.41 3.31 -5.17
C GLY A 120 5.95 4.76 -5.29
N VAL A 121 5.05 5.02 -6.24
CA VAL A 121 4.51 6.36 -6.49
C VAL A 121 2.98 6.30 -6.50
N VAL A 122 2.33 7.22 -5.81
CA VAL A 122 0.88 7.41 -5.84
C VAL A 122 0.59 8.65 -6.67
N LEU A 123 0.03 8.43 -7.86
CA LEU A 123 -0.45 9.47 -8.76
C LEU A 123 -1.89 9.81 -8.43
N ILE A 124 -2.18 11.10 -8.32
CA ILE A 124 -3.51 11.62 -8.10
C ILE A 124 -3.80 12.58 -9.24
N ARG A 125 -4.84 12.31 -10.01
CA ARG A 125 -5.32 13.19 -11.07
C ARG A 125 -6.58 13.90 -10.59
N THR A 126 -6.66 15.21 -10.79
CA THR A 126 -7.89 15.97 -10.52
C THR A 126 -8.72 16.20 -11.79
N ARG A 127 -10.04 16.38 -11.61
CA ARG A 127 -10.97 16.69 -12.69
C ARG A 127 -10.65 18.03 -13.35
N GLY A 128 -10.20 19.01 -12.55
CA GLY A 128 -9.79 20.34 -13.02
C GLY A 128 -8.36 20.41 -13.56
N GLY A 129 -7.48 19.51 -13.13
CA GLY A 129 -6.08 19.38 -13.58
C GLY A 129 -5.93 18.67 -14.92
N SER A 130 -7.04 18.30 -15.57
CA SER A 130 -7.07 17.86 -16.97
C SER A 130 -6.86 19.05 -17.90
N LEU A 131 -5.75 19.77 -17.73
CA LEU A 131 -5.27 20.71 -18.73
C LEU A 131 -4.66 19.90 -19.86
N SER A 132 -5.48 19.60 -20.86
CA SER A 132 -5.08 19.63 -22.27
C SER A 132 -3.80 18.86 -22.67
N ASP A 133 -3.59 17.65 -22.17
CA ASP A 133 -2.57 16.75 -22.73
C ASP A 133 -3.24 15.74 -23.67
N GLY A 134 -3.27 16.09 -24.97
CA GLY A 134 -2.98 15.06 -25.97
C GLY A 134 -3.87 14.96 -27.21
N GLU A 135 -5.10 15.46 -27.24
CA GLU A 135 -5.89 15.44 -28.49
C GLU A 135 -5.54 16.66 -29.34
N ARG A 136 -4.31 16.70 -29.86
CA ARG A 136 -4.07 17.37 -31.13
C ARG A 136 -4.48 16.38 -32.19
N ASP A 137 -5.73 16.51 -32.62
CA ASP A 137 -6.17 16.07 -33.93
C ASP A 137 -5.16 16.59 -34.96
N ASP A 138 -4.18 15.75 -35.33
CA ASP A 138 -3.32 15.93 -36.50
C ASP A 138 -4.15 15.72 -37.79
N ASP A 139 -5.29 16.40 -37.88
CA ASP A 139 -6.20 16.42 -39.03
C ASP A 139 -6.18 17.78 -39.75
N GLN A 140 -5.04 18.49 -39.71
CA GLN A 140 -4.87 19.70 -40.53
C GLN A 140 -3.53 19.74 -41.28
N ARG A 141 -3.61 19.15 -42.49
CA ARG A 141 -2.93 19.46 -43.77
C ARG A 141 -1.86 18.52 -44.27
#